data_AF-A0A2V4CYI3-F1
#
_entry.id   AF-A0A2V4CYI3-F1
#
_cell.length_a   1.000
_cell.length_b   1.000
_cell.length_c   1.000
_cell.angle_alpha   90.00
_cell.angle_beta   90.00
_cell.angle_gamma   90.00
#
_symmetry.space_group_name_H-M   'P 1'
#
loop_
_entity.id
_entity.type
_entity.pdbx_description
1 polymer ?
#
loop_
_entity_poly.entity_id
_entity_poly.type
_entity_poly.pdbx_seq_one_letter_code
_entity_poly.pdbx_strand_id
1 'polypeptide(L)'
;EPMRLRAEGRPVTLQSGLNEVEMPEGPWPGSEYGPLVSIHYELVFTLEFASDPTLHWIHPLKVSSGDTPHQVPNPIIDSGRLESSVAPDSEHES
;
A
#
# COMPACT_ATOMS: atom_id res chain seq x y z
N GLU A 1 -17.15 10.53 -3.48
CA GLU A 1 -15.72 10.27 -3.78
C GLU A 1 -15.49 8.76 -3.64
N PRO A 2 -14.72 8.10 -4.52
CA PRO A 2 -14.46 6.67 -4.37
C PRO A 2 -13.70 6.42 -3.06
N MET A 3 -14.11 5.39 -2.32
CA MET A 3 -13.38 4.93 -1.15
C MET A 3 -12.01 4.42 -1.61
N ARG A 4 -10.94 4.88 -0.97
CA ARG A 4 -9.58 4.38 -1.24
C ARG A 4 -9.16 3.49 -0.08
N LEU A 5 -8.64 2.33 -0.42
CA LEU A 5 -7.98 1.42 0.50
C LEU A 5 -6.51 1.38 0.09
N ARG A 6 -5.61 1.58 1.05
CA ARG A 6 -4.16 1.57 0.81
C ARG A 6 -3.47 0.75 1.89
N ALA A 7 -2.53 -0.06 1.48
CA ALA A 7 -1.51 -0.63 2.36
C ALA A 7 -0.16 -0.48 1.70
N GLU A 8 0.86 -0.34 2.53
CA GLU A 8 2.25 -0.20 2.11
C GLU A 8 3.04 -1.41 2.59
N GLY A 9 3.93 -1.91 1.73
CA GLY A 9 4.93 -2.87 2.12
C GLY A 9 6.01 -2.21 2.98
N ARG A 10 6.85 -3.02 3.61
CA ARG A 10 8.01 -2.50 4.35
C ARG A 10 9.08 -2.02 3.35
N PRO A 11 9.61 -0.79 3.48
CA PRO A 11 10.69 -0.33 2.63
C PRO A 11 11.94 -1.22 2.76
N VAL A 12 12.58 -1.53 1.64
CA VAL A 12 13.81 -2.32 1.60
C VAL A 12 14.90 -1.50 0.90
N THR A 13 16.09 -1.44 1.49
CA THR A 13 17.26 -0.87 0.83
C THR A 13 17.77 -1.83 -0.24
N LEU A 14 17.73 -1.39 -1.49
CA LEU A 14 18.20 -2.20 -2.62
C LEU A 14 19.71 -2.41 -2.55
N GLN A 15 20.12 -3.66 -2.73
CA GLN A 15 21.52 -4.07 -2.90
C GLN A 15 21.77 -4.44 -4.36
N SER A 16 23.05 -4.61 -4.74
CA SER A 16 23.38 -5.09 -6.08
C SER A 16 22.87 -6.53 -6.28
N GLY A 17 22.15 -6.77 -7.38
CA GLY A 17 21.65 -8.09 -7.72
C GLY A 17 20.16 -8.27 -7.41
N LEU A 18 19.79 -9.49 -7.03
CA LEU A 18 18.41 -9.84 -6.73
C LEU A 18 18.00 -9.28 -5.37
N ASN A 19 16.86 -8.58 -5.34
CA ASN A 19 16.25 -8.08 -4.12
C ASN A 19 14.84 -8.68 -4.01
N GLU A 20 14.50 -9.14 -2.81
CA GLU A 20 13.17 -9.65 -2.49
C GLU A 20 12.41 -8.57 -1.71
N VAL A 21 11.15 -8.35 -2.08
CA VAL A 21 10.27 -7.37 -1.44
C VAL A 21 8.99 -8.10 -1.06
N GLU A 22 8.59 -7.95 0.19
CA GLU A 22 7.35 -8.53 0.69
C GLU A 22 6.14 -7.74 0.20
N MET A 23 5.05 -8.45 -0.04
CA MET A 23 3.75 -7.82 -0.29
C MET A 23 3.29 -7.06 0.97
N PRO A 24 2.49 -5.98 0.83
CA PRO A 24 1.83 -5.34 1.97
C PRO A 24 1.06 -6.37 2.80
N GLU A 25 1.10 -6.23 4.12
CA GLU A 25 0.38 -7.12 5.02
C GLU A 25 -1.14 -7.04 4.74
N GLY A 26 -1.78 -8.21 4.67
CA GLY A 26 -3.23 -8.33 4.50
C GLY A 26 -3.64 -9.26 3.36
N PRO A 27 -4.92 -9.68 3.33
CA PRO A 27 -5.45 -10.59 2.33
C PRO A 27 -5.80 -9.87 1.02
N TRP A 28 -4.85 -9.11 0.46
CA TRP A 28 -5.09 -8.32 -0.74
C TRP A 28 -5.29 -9.22 -1.98
N PRO A 29 -6.32 -8.99 -2.79
CA PRO A 29 -6.56 -9.74 -4.02
C PRO A 29 -5.58 -9.33 -5.13
N GLY A 30 -5.52 -10.08 -6.22
CA GLY A 30 -4.76 -9.66 -7.40
C GLY A 30 -5.24 -8.34 -8.01
N SER A 31 -4.53 -7.86 -9.03
CA SER A 31 -4.91 -6.65 -9.76
C SER A 31 -6.26 -6.83 -10.46
N GLU A 32 -7.17 -5.88 -10.27
CA GLU A 32 -8.53 -5.88 -10.84
C GLU A 32 -8.90 -4.48 -11.33
N TYR A 33 -9.57 -4.38 -12.47
CA TYR A 33 -10.09 -3.10 -12.99
C TYR A 33 -11.53 -3.31 -13.43
N GLY A 34 -12.46 -3.02 -12.53
CA GLY A 34 -13.88 -3.20 -12.74
C GLY A 34 -14.68 -1.90 -12.56
N PRO A 35 -15.98 -1.92 -12.89
CA PRO A 35 -16.86 -0.76 -12.75
C PRO A 35 -17.15 -0.40 -11.28
N LEU A 36 -16.90 -1.32 -10.34
CA LEU A 36 -17.17 -1.14 -8.91
C LEU A 36 -15.89 -0.95 -8.08
N VAL A 37 -14.81 -1.65 -8.42
CA VAL A 37 -13.54 -1.61 -7.71
C VAL A 37 -12.37 -1.64 -8.69
N SER A 38 -11.32 -0.90 -8.37
CA SER A 38 -10.03 -0.98 -9.05
C SER A 38 -8.94 -1.25 -8.03
N ILE A 39 -8.18 -2.31 -8.23
CA ILE A 39 -7.11 -2.79 -7.37
C ILE A 39 -5.84 -2.81 -8.21
N HIS A 40 -4.89 -1.97 -7.83
CA HIS A 40 -3.60 -1.86 -8.51
C HIS A 40 -2.50 -1.93 -7.47
N TYR A 41 -1.35 -2.40 -7.91
CA TYR A 41 -0.14 -2.51 -7.11
C TYR A 41 0.93 -1.65 -7.74
N GLU A 42 1.76 -1.04 -6.92
CA GLU A 42 2.85 -0.19 -7.37
C GLU A 42 4.10 -0.54 -6.59
N LEU A 43 5.23 -0.59 -7.30
CA LEU A 43 6.54 -0.60 -6.70
C LEU A 43 7.07 0.82 -6.72
N VAL A 44 7.34 1.38 -5.55
CA VAL A 44 7.86 2.74 -5.39
C VAL A 44 9.35 2.67 -5.08
N PHE A 45 10.15 3.24 -5.97
CA PHE A 45 11.58 3.41 -5.77
C PHE A 45 11.84 4.82 -5.28
N THR A 46 12.38 4.93 -4.08
CA THR A 46 12.79 6.21 -3.49
C THR A 46 14.29 6.36 -3.64
N LEU A 47 14.72 7.37 -4.40
CA LEU A 47 16.12 7.73 -4.57
C LEU A 47 16.39 8.98 -3.74
N GLU A 48 17.14 8.79 -2.66
CA GLU A 48 17.60 9.86 -1.79
C GLU A 48 18.95 10.38 -2.30
N PHE A 49 19.02 11.66 -2.60
CA PHE A 49 20.24 12.33 -3.01
C PHE A 49 20.80 13.15 -1.83
N ALA A 50 22.13 13.29 -1.77
CA ALA A 50 22.77 14.10 -0.73
C ALA A 50 22.34 15.58 -0.79
N SER A 51 21.92 16.06 -1.96
CA SER A 51 21.26 17.35 -2.17
C SER A 51 19.79 17.11 -2.46
N ASP A 52 18.88 17.80 -1.75
CA ASP A 52 17.45 17.83 -2.07
C ASP A 52 17.23 18.18 -3.57
N PRO A 53 16.29 17.58 -4.31
CA PRO A 53 15.13 16.79 -3.85
C PRO A 53 15.26 15.26 -3.95
N THR A 54 14.48 14.55 -3.13
CA THR A 54 14.19 13.11 -3.28
C THR A 54 13.40 12.83 -4.55
N LEU A 55 13.76 11.78 -5.28
CA LEU A 55 13.03 11.32 -6.48
C LEU A 55 12.27 10.05 -6.19
N HIS A 56 10.97 10.04 -6.51
CA HIS A 56 10.15 8.84 -6.51
C HIS A 56 9.93 8.36 -7.95
N TRP A 57 10.29 7.10 -8.22
CA TRP A 57 9.94 6.42 -9.46
C TRP A 57 8.92 5.32 -9.16
N ILE A 58 7.78 5.36 -9.85
CA ILE A 58 6.66 4.45 -9.62
C ILE A 58 6.58 3.47 -10.78
N HIS A 59 6.55 2.17 -10.47
CA HIS A 59 6.38 1.11 -11.44
C HIS A 59 5.08 0.33 -11.15
N PRO A 60 4.09 0.34 -12.04
CA PRO A 60 2.85 -0.41 -11.84
C PRO A 60 3.12 -1.92 -11.95
N LEU A 61 2.53 -2.68 -11.04
CA LEU A 61 2.61 -4.14 -10.99
C LEU A 61 1.27 -4.77 -11.34
N LYS A 62 1.33 -5.88 -12.09
CA LYS A 62 0.18 -6.75 -12.32
C LYS A 62 0.33 -8.00 -11.45
N VAL A 63 -0.45 -8.08 -10.40
CA VAL A 63 -0.45 -9.20 -9.44
C VAL A 63 -1.55 -10.18 -9.82
N SER A 64 -1.21 -11.46 -9.95
CA SER A 64 -2.19 -12.51 -10.21
C SER A 64 -2.99 -12.83 -8.95
N SER A 65 -4.31 -12.97 -9.10
CA SER A 65 -5.15 -13.56 -8.05
C SER A 65 -4.82 -15.05 -7.93
N GLY A 66 -4.74 -15.55 -6.70
CA GLY A 66 -4.66 -17.00 -6.45
C GLY A 66 -6.02 -17.67 -6.64
N ASP A 67 -6.07 -19.00 -6.46
CA ASP A 67 -7.29 -19.80 -6.64
C ASP A 67 -8.31 -19.66 -5.47
N THR A 68 -7.93 -18.98 -4.39
CA THR A 68 -8.75 -18.83 -3.19
C THR A 68 -9.55 -17.53 -3.18
N PRO A 69 -10.85 -17.56 -2.80
CA PRO A 69 -11.63 -16.34 -2.60
C PRO A 69 -10.96 -15.39 -1.60
N HIS A 70 -10.85 -14.12 -1.96
CA HIS A 70 -10.23 -13.10 -1.11
C HIS A 70 -11.29 -12.44 -0.23
N GLN A 71 -11.04 -12.41 1.09
CA GLN A 71 -11.84 -11.63 2.03
C GLN A 71 -10.92 -10.68 2.79
N VAL A 72 -11.26 -9.39 2.79
CA VAL A 72 -10.60 -8.35 3.59
C VAL A 72 -11.53 -8.00 4.76
N PRO A 73 -11.45 -8.71 5.91
CA PRO A 73 -12.42 -8.55 7.00
C PRO A 73 -12.33 -7.20 7.69
N ASN A 74 -11.17 -6.54 7.66
CA ASN A 74 -10.98 -5.20 8.18
C ASN A 74 -10.25 -4.33 7.14
N PRO A 75 -10.98 -3.67 6.23
CA PRO A 75 -10.36 -2.83 5.21
C PRO A 75 -9.69 -1.61 5.86
N ILE A 76 -8.41 -1.39 5.55
CA ILE A 76 -7.70 -0.17 5.94
C ILE A 76 -8.17 0.96 5.03
N ILE A 77 -9.08 1.79 5.54
CA ILE A 77 -9.66 2.91 4.80
C ILE A 77 -8.72 4.10 4.87
N ASP A 78 -8.15 4.48 3.72
CA ASP A 78 -7.40 5.72 3.56
C ASP A 78 -8.30 6.71 2.82
N SER A 79 -8.92 7.64 3.53
CA SER A 79 -9.78 8.64 2.89
C SER A 79 -8.99 9.72 2.13
N GLY A 80 -7.65 9.72 2.19
CA GLY A 80 -6.80 10.78 1.66
C GLY A 80 -6.96 12.12 2.39
N ARG A 81 -7.78 12.17 3.45
CA ARG A 81 -7.96 13.35 4.31
C ARG A 81 -7.02 13.22 5.49
N LEU A 82 -6.15 14.21 5.70
CA LEU A 82 -5.13 14.21 6.75
C LEU A 82 -5.71 13.90 8.15
N GLU A 83 -6.97 14.27 8.39
CA GLU A 83 -7.68 14.03 9.66
C GLU A 83 -8.06 12.58 9.99
N SER A 84 -7.89 11.62 9.08
CA SER A 84 -8.16 10.19 9.39
C SER A 84 -6.99 9.49 10.08
N SER A 85 -5.84 10.16 10.20
CA SER A 85 -4.68 9.71 10.97
C SER A 85 -4.72 10.18 12.43
N VAL A 86 -5.81 9.90 13.14
CA VAL A 86 -5.84 10.08 14.60
C VAL A 86 -5.59 8.72 15.24
N ALA A 87 -4.42 8.58 15.87
CA ALA A 87 -4.19 7.45 16.78
C ALA A 87 -5.28 7.46 17.85
N PRO A 88 -5.82 6.30 18.27
CA PRO A 88 -6.81 6.28 19.33
C PRO A 88 -6.19 6.88 20.60
N ASP A 89 -6.70 8.04 21.03
CA ASP A 89 -6.38 8.63 22.32
C ASP A 89 -6.68 7.59 23.39
N SER A 90 -5.62 7.17 24.07
CA SER A 90 -5.68 6.33 25.25
C SER A 90 -5.93 7.24 26.45
N GLU A 91 -7.18 7.59 26.76
CA GLU A 91 -7.65 8.24 28.01
C GLU A 91 -9.15 8.59 27.79
N HIS A 92 -10.15 8.13 28.54
CA HIS A 92 -10.29 8.01 29.99
C HIS A 92 -11.31 6.92 30.34
N GLU A 93 -10.93 5.98 31.21
CA GLU A 93 -11.88 5.21 32.01
C GLU A 93 -11.86 5.80 33.43
N SER A 94 -13.00 6.32 33.88
CA SER A 94 -13.32 6.63 35.28
C SER A 94 -14.83 6.59 35.47
#